data_AF-A0A7Y3PDK2-F1
#
_entry.id   AF-A0A7Y3PDK2-F1
#
_cell.length_a   1.000
_cell.length_b   1.000
_cell.length_c   1.000
_cell.angle_alpha   90.00
_cell.angle_beta   90.00
_cell.angle_gamma   90.00
#
_symmetry.space_group_name_H-M   'P 1'
#
loop_
_entity.id
_entity.type
_entity.pdbx_description
1 polymer ?
#
loop_
_entity_poly.entity_id
_entity_poly.type
_entity_poly.pdbx_seq_one_letter_code
_entity_poly.pdbx_strand_id
1 'polypeptide(L)'
;MPTMDATQLIKDLREKTGAGMMDCKRALDEAKGDFNEAMTILRKKGLSDAAKKAARATKEGAVAFKLEGKFGAIVEINSETDFVAKGSDFQAMVKTVVDKAVAGTLKDVASADAEFVKPLIGKLGENLGLRRFDRFELKGPGLIAGYAHQTDPSVPAKAGALVELSLPNEAAASNPEIAQLAKDILFQIVGNVPAAKYLSRSEVPAADVEKEKEIQTEMLKKEGKPEAQIPKILEGKINKLFYQALCLLEQPFLREPKTTVADLIKAAGAKVGGEVKIVRFVRYTLGG
;
A
#
# COMPACT_ATOMS: atom_id res chain seq x y z
N MET A 1 -26.60 27.89 -36.53
CA MET A 1 -26.35 27.29 -35.20
C MET A 1 -25.70 28.37 -34.34
N PRO A 2 -26.15 28.61 -33.10
CA PRO A 2 -25.52 29.63 -32.27
C PRO A 2 -24.09 29.21 -31.96
N THR A 3 -23.12 30.01 -32.38
CA THR A 3 -21.71 29.85 -31.99
C THR A 3 -21.65 29.92 -30.47
N MET A 4 -21.28 28.83 -29.79
CA MET A 4 -21.04 28.86 -28.36
C MET A 4 -20.08 30.01 -28.03
N ASP A 5 -20.45 30.85 -27.07
CA ASP A 5 -19.61 31.95 -26.58
C ASP A 5 -18.24 31.39 -26.18
N ALA A 6 -17.15 31.99 -26.69
CA ALA A 6 -15.79 31.59 -26.38
C ALA A 6 -15.55 31.53 -24.86
N THR A 7 -16.18 32.41 -24.09
CA THR A 7 -16.13 32.40 -22.63
C THR A 7 -16.74 31.14 -22.03
N GLN A 8 -17.84 30.65 -22.61
CA GLN A 8 -18.49 29.42 -22.17
C GLN A 8 -17.65 28.20 -22.54
N LEU A 9 -17.08 28.16 -23.76
CA LEU A 9 -16.18 27.08 -24.17
C LEU A 9 -14.95 26.97 -23.26
N ILE A 10 -14.37 28.10 -22.85
CA ILE A 10 -13.25 28.13 -21.90
C ILE A 10 -13.67 27.58 -20.53
N LYS A 11 -14.86 27.96 -20.03
CA LYS A 11 -15.40 27.44 -18.76
C LYS A 11 -15.64 25.93 -18.84
N ASP A 12 -16.27 25.46 -19.91
CA ASP A 12 -16.57 24.04 -20.12
C ASP A 12 -15.28 23.21 -20.24
N LEU A 13 -14.26 23.70 -20.95
CA LEU A 13 -12.96 23.05 -20.99
C LEU A 13 -12.30 23.01 -19.62
N ARG A 14 -12.37 24.09 -18.85
CA ARG A 14 -11.83 24.12 -17.49
C ARG A 14 -12.54 23.13 -16.59
N GLU A 15 -13.86 23.03 -16.68
CA GLU A 15 -14.65 22.07 -15.90
C GLU A 15 -14.31 20.62 -16.27
N LYS A 16 -14.19 20.32 -17.57
CA LYS A 16 -13.88 18.95 -18.03
C LYS A 16 -12.43 18.52 -17.82
N THR A 17 -11.48 19.45 -17.95
CA THR A 17 -10.04 19.13 -17.92
C THR A 17 -9.37 19.49 -16.60
N GLY A 18 -9.97 20.38 -15.81
CA GLY A 18 -9.36 20.94 -14.61
C GLY A 18 -8.20 21.89 -14.87
N ALA A 19 -7.85 22.19 -16.12
CA ALA A 19 -6.71 23.04 -16.45
C ALA A 19 -6.95 24.52 -16.08
N GLY A 20 -5.87 25.29 -15.95
CA GLY A 20 -5.95 26.72 -15.64
C GLY A 20 -6.73 27.50 -16.71
N MET A 21 -7.41 28.59 -16.31
CA MET A 21 -8.27 29.38 -17.20
C MET A 21 -7.52 29.87 -18.46
N MET A 22 -6.28 30.36 -18.27
CA MET A 22 -5.43 30.81 -19.36
C MET A 22 -4.90 29.66 -20.23
N ASP A 23 -4.84 28.45 -19.70
CA ASP A 23 -4.44 27.27 -20.48
C ASP A 23 -5.58 26.81 -21.37
N CYS A 24 -6.81 26.81 -20.85
CA CYS A 24 -8.02 26.52 -21.62
C CYS A 24 -8.22 27.53 -22.75
N LYS A 25 -8.03 28.82 -22.46
CA LYS A 25 -8.08 29.87 -23.49
C LYS A 25 -7.02 29.66 -24.59
N ARG A 26 -5.76 29.47 -24.21
CA ARG A 26 -4.67 29.23 -25.18
C ARG A 26 -4.89 27.97 -26.02
N ALA A 27 -5.38 26.89 -25.42
CA ALA A 27 -5.68 25.66 -26.13
C ALA A 27 -6.82 25.84 -27.14
N LEU A 28 -7.85 26.63 -26.81
CA LEU A 28 -8.92 26.96 -27.77
C LEU A 28 -8.41 27.87 -28.90
N ASP A 29 -7.56 28.84 -28.58
CA ASP A 29 -6.96 29.72 -29.60
C ASP A 29 -6.11 28.90 -30.58
N GLU A 30 -5.28 27.96 -30.08
CA GLU A 30 -4.45 27.05 -30.89
C GLU A 30 -5.31 26.05 -31.68
N ALA A 31 -6.37 25.52 -31.08
CA ALA A 31 -7.34 24.65 -31.74
C ALA A 31 -8.32 25.38 -32.66
N LYS A 32 -8.21 26.70 -32.81
CA LYS A 32 -9.12 27.55 -33.59
C LYS A 32 -10.60 27.35 -33.21
N GLY A 33 -10.85 27.16 -31.92
CA GLY A 33 -12.18 26.92 -31.36
C GLY A 33 -12.66 25.47 -31.39
N ASP A 34 -11.87 24.52 -31.90
CA ASP A 34 -12.21 23.10 -31.84
C ASP A 34 -12.05 22.57 -30.40
N PHE A 35 -13.16 22.14 -29.80
CA PHE A 35 -13.19 21.66 -28.43
C PHE A 35 -12.39 20.36 -28.23
N ASN A 36 -12.45 19.42 -29.17
CA ASN A 36 -11.77 18.13 -29.05
C ASN A 36 -10.26 18.26 -29.26
N GLU A 37 -9.85 19.11 -30.20
CA GLU A 37 -8.44 19.41 -30.38
C GLU A 37 -7.88 20.19 -29.19
N ALA A 38 -8.64 21.15 -28.63
CA ALA A 38 -8.26 21.84 -27.41
C ALA A 38 -8.08 20.88 -26.21
N MET A 39 -8.96 19.88 -26.08
CA MET A 39 -8.78 18.82 -25.08
C MET A 39 -7.48 18.02 -25.31
N THR A 40 -7.16 17.71 -26.56
CA THR A 40 -5.92 16.99 -26.92
C THR A 40 -4.68 17.80 -26.56
N ILE A 41 -4.68 19.11 -26.85
CA ILE A 41 -3.60 20.04 -26.51
C ILE A 41 -3.42 20.12 -24.99
N LEU A 42 -4.51 20.30 -24.24
CA LEU A 42 -4.48 20.34 -22.77
C LEU A 42 -3.96 19.05 -22.17
N ARG A 43 -4.32 17.89 -22.72
CA ARG A 43 -3.80 16.59 -22.29
C ARG A 43 -2.29 16.48 -22.51
N LYS A 44 -1.79 16.85 -23.70
CA LYS A 44 -0.35 16.86 -23.99
C LYS A 44 0.41 17.80 -23.06
N LYS A 45 -0.13 18.99 -22.81
CA LYS A 45 0.46 19.97 -21.89
C LYS A 45 0.48 19.46 -20.46
N GLY A 46 -0.62 18.88 -19.97
CA GLY A 46 -0.70 18.30 -18.63
C GLY A 46 0.35 17.22 -18.39
N LEU A 47 0.61 16.35 -19.39
CA LEU A 47 1.70 15.37 -19.34
C LEU A 47 3.09 16.02 -19.24
N SER A 48 3.31 17.13 -19.97
CA SER A 48 4.56 17.90 -19.88
C SER A 48 4.74 18.54 -18.50
N ASP A 49 3.69 19.13 -17.95
CA ASP A 49 3.75 19.78 -16.63
C ASP A 49 3.91 18.74 -15.51
N ALA A 50 3.31 17.56 -15.64
CA ALA A 50 3.59 16.42 -14.78
C ALA A 50 5.08 16.03 -14.82
N ALA A 51 5.68 15.93 -16.00
CA ALA A 51 7.10 15.61 -16.14
C ALA A 51 8.01 16.65 -15.46
N LYS A 52 7.68 17.95 -15.52
CA LYS A 52 8.42 19.01 -14.82
C LYS A 52 8.31 18.92 -13.30
N LYS A 53 7.18 18.42 -12.78
CA LYS A 53 6.91 18.30 -11.34
C LYS A 53 7.38 16.99 -10.74
N ALA A 54 7.68 15.97 -11.57
CA ALA A 54 8.06 14.63 -11.13
C ALA A 54 9.26 14.57 -10.18
N ALA A 55 10.17 15.55 -10.24
CA ALA A 55 11.34 15.63 -9.34
C ALA A 55 11.01 16.13 -7.92
N ARG A 56 9.79 16.64 -7.68
CA ARG A 56 9.37 17.16 -6.38
C ARG A 56 9.05 16.03 -5.43
N ALA A 57 9.46 16.16 -4.17
CA ALA A 57 9.24 15.13 -3.17
C ALA A 57 7.76 14.96 -2.81
N THR A 58 7.26 13.74 -2.90
CA THR A 58 5.88 13.38 -2.53
C THR A 58 5.89 12.53 -1.26
N LYS A 59 5.83 13.20 -0.09
CA LYS A 59 5.88 12.55 1.23
C LYS A 59 4.50 12.33 1.85
N GLU A 60 3.47 12.92 1.25
CA GLU A 60 2.07 12.77 1.66
C GLU A 60 1.33 11.83 0.70
N GLY A 61 0.03 11.61 0.94
CA GLY A 61 -0.81 10.77 0.09
C GLY A 61 -1.70 9.79 0.86
N ALA A 62 -2.00 8.64 0.25
CA ALA A 62 -2.90 7.64 0.79
C ALA A 62 -2.44 6.21 0.53
N VAL A 63 -2.70 5.35 1.51
CA VAL A 63 -2.75 3.90 1.36
C VAL A 63 -4.22 3.49 1.39
N ALA A 64 -4.68 2.76 0.39
CA ALA A 64 -6.05 2.28 0.31
C ALA A 64 -6.08 0.81 -0.10
N PHE A 65 -7.09 0.08 0.37
CA PHE A 65 -7.33 -1.30 -0.03
C PHE A 65 -8.78 -1.52 -0.41
N LYS A 66 -9.02 -2.58 -1.17
CA LYS A 66 -10.37 -3.08 -1.47
C LYS A 66 -10.37 -4.61 -1.48
N LEU A 67 -11.46 -5.18 -1.00
CA LEU A 67 -11.77 -6.61 -1.07
C LEU A 67 -12.98 -6.80 -1.97
N GLU A 68 -12.94 -7.79 -2.85
CA GLU A 68 -14.03 -8.11 -3.78
C GLU A 68 -14.06 -9.62 -4.07
N GLY A 69 -15.00 -10.33 -3.43
CA GLY A 69 -15.09 -11.79 -3.55
C GLY A 69 -13.79 -12.49 -3.16
N LYS A 70 -13.16 -13.16 -4.12
CA LYS A 70 -11.89 -13.90 -3.95
C LYS A 70 -10.64 -13.02 -4.13
N PHE A 71 -10.81 -11.72 -4.32
CA PHE A 71 -9.73 -10.80 -4.64
C PHE A 71 -9.56 -9.74 -3.55
N GLY A 72 -8.33 -9.31 -3.35
CA GLY A 72 -8.02 -8.13 -2.56
C GLY A 72 -6.92 -7.33 -3.23
N ALA A 73 -6.96 -6.01 -3.13
CA ALA A 73 -5.88 -5.16 -3.63
C ALA A 73 -5.57 -4.03 -2.65
N ILE A 74 -4.32 -3.61 -2.63
CA ILE A 74 -3.82 -2.46 -1.87
C ILE A 74 -2.98 -1.58 -2.77
N VAL A 75 -3.10 -0.27 -2.61
CA VAL A 75 -2.42 0.75 -3.41
C VAL A 75 -1.78 1.78 -2.49
N GLU A 76 -0.63 2.31 -2.90
CA GLU A 76 -0.03 3.51 -2.31
C GLU A 76 0.09 4.59 -3.39
N ILE A 77 -0.55 5.72 -3.15
CA ILE A 77 -0.51 6.88 -4.04
C ILE A 77 0.01 8.07 -3.23
N ASN A 78 1.06 8.70 -3.73
CA ASN A 78 1.71 9.82 -3.05
C ASN A 78 1.28 11.18 -3.64
N SER A 79 1.36 12.21 -2.81
CA SER A 79 1.18 13.63 -3.13
C SER A 79 2.26 14.48 -2.45
N GLU A 80 2.42 15.74 -2.88
CA GLU A 80 3.32 16.68 -2.20
C GLU A 80 2.76 17.08 -0.82
N THR A 81 1.46 17.43 -0.75
CA THR A 81 0.83 17.92 0.48
C THR A 81 -0.31 17.05 0.98
N ASP A 82 -0.62 17.19 2.27
CA ASP A 82 -1.75 16.53 2.91
C ASP A 82 -3.09 17.19 2.55
N PHE A 83 -3.09 18.48 2.19
CA PHE A 83 -4.27 19.19 1.67
C PHE A 83 -4.80 18.53 0.40
N VAL A 84 -3.92 18.23 -0.55
CA VAL A 84 -4.31 17.48 -1.76
C VAL A 84 -4.74 16.06 -1.41
N ALA A 85 -4.02 15.38 -0.51
CA ALA A 85 -4.37 14.03 -0.09
C ALA A 85 -5.79 13.94 0.52
N LYS A 86 -6.23 14.95 1.26
CA LYS A 86 -7.59 15.02 1.86
C LYS A 86 -8.67 15.46 0.86
N GLY A 87 -8.29 16.01 -0.29
CA GLY A 87 -9.21 16.54 -1.29
C GLY A 87 -10.05 15.45 -1.96
N SER A 88 -11.29 15.79 -2.31
CA SER A 88 -12.26 14.87 -2.93
C SER A 88 -11.78 14.29 -4.27
N ASP A 89 -11.11 15.10 -5.10
CA ASP A 89 -10.55 14.68 -6.38
C ASP A 89 -9.49 13.58 -6.20
N PHE A 90 -8.58 13.76 -5.23
CA PHE A 90 -7.54 12.77 -4.92
C PHE A 90 -8.16 11.49 -4.35
N GLN A 91 -9.10 11.60 -3.40
CA GLN A 91 -9.79 10.45 -2.82
C GLN A 91 -10.59 9.66 -3.88
N ALA A 92 -11.27 10.34 -4.80
CA ALA A 92 -11.99 9.72 -5.90
C ALA A 92 -11.04 8.97 -6.85
N MET A 93 -9.87 9.54 -7.14
CA MET A 93 -8.84 8.88 -7.93
C MET A 93 -8.29 7.65 -7.20
N VAL A 94 -7.95 7.75 -5.91
CA VAL A 94 -7.48 6.60 -5.10
C VAL A 94 -8.49 5.46 -5.14
N LYS A 95 -9.78 5.77 -4.97
CA LYS A 95 -10.87 4.81 -5.07
C LYS A 95 -10.90 4.13 -6.46
N THR A 96 -10.78 4.93 -7.52
CA THR A 96 -10.78 4.40 -8.90
C THR A 96 -9.60 3.45 -9.13
N VAL A 97 -8.40 3.82 -8.68
CA VAL A 97 -7.20 3.00 -8.86
C VAL A 97 -7.31 1.68 -8.07
N VAL A 98 -7.78 1.71 -6.82
CA VAL A 98 -7.94 0.47 -6.04
C VAL A 98 -9.07 -0.42 -6.58
N ASP A 99 -10.15 0.17 -7.11
CA ASP A 99 -11.21 -0.55 -7.82
C ASP A 99 -10.65 -1.29 -9.05
N LYS A 100 -9.81 -0.62 -9.84
CA LYS A 100 -9.13 -1.22 -11.00
C LYS A 100 -8.11 -2.28 -10.61
N ALA A 101 -7.40 -2.06 -9.50
CA ALA A 101 -6.42 -2.99 -8.96
C ALA A 101 -7.08 -4.32 -8.54
N VAL A 102 -8.17 -4.26 -7.76
CA VAL A 102 -8.87 -5.49 -7.33
C VAL A 102 -9.48 -6.24 -8.51
N ALA A 103 -10.02 -5.51 -9.50
CA ALA A 103 -10.54 -6.07 -10.74
C ALA A 103 -9.45 -6.71 -11.64
N GLY A 104 -8.16 -6.53 -11.33
CA GLY A 104 -7.05 -7.10 -12.12
C GLY A 104 -6.86 -6.42 -13.47
N THR A 105 -7.33 -5.17 -13.60
CA THR A 105 -7.25 -4.41 -14.86
C THR A 105 -6.00 -3.53 -14.96
N LEU A 106 -5.29 -3.32 -13.84
CA LEU A 106 -3.99 -2.64 -13.85
C LEU A 106 -2.91 -3.62 -14.32
N LYS A 107 -2.11 -3.19 -15.31
CA LYS A 107 -1.00 -3.99 -15.85
C LYS A 107 0.26 -3.82 -15.02
N ASP A 108 0.68 -2.58 -14.87
CA ASP A 108 1.91 -2.19 -14.19
C ASP A 108 1.75 -0.77 -13.61
N VAL A 109 2.65 -0.39 -12.71
CA VAL A 109 2.61 0.89 -12.01
C VAL A 109 2.71 2.06 -12.98
N ALA A 110 3.62 2.01 -13.97
CA ALA A 110 3.86 3.13 -14.87
C ALA A 110 2.67 3.43 -15.78
N SER A 111 2.04 2.39 -16.34
CA SER A 111 0.85 2.50 -17.17
C SER A 111 -0.35 3.03 -16.36
N ALA A 112 -0.56 2.48 -15.15
CA ALA A 112 -1.64 2.90 -14.26
C ALA A 112 -1.45 4.34 -13.75
N ASP A 113 -0.22 4.71 -13.41
CA ASP A 113 0.14 6.07 -13.00
C ASP A 113 -0.14 7.09 -14.12
N ALA A 114 0.28 6.77 -15.35
CA ALA A 114 0.06 7.63 -16.51
C ALA A 114 -1.43 7.79 -16.87
N GLU A 115 -2.22 6.72 -16.70
CA GLU A 115 -3.64 6.71 -17.06
C GLU A 115 -4.52 7.38 -16.01
N PHE A 116 -4.30 7.10 -14.72
CA PHE A 116 -5.23 7.47 -13.65
C PHE A 116 -4.73 8.58 -12.74
N VAL A 117 -3.41 8.72 -12.54
CA VAL A 117 -2.83 9.66 -11.57
C VAL A 117 -2.36 10.95 -12.23
N LYS A 118 -1.50 10.85 -13.27
CA LYS A 118 -0.93 12.02 -13.94
C LYS A 118 -1.94 13.02 -14.51
N PRO A 119 -3.13 12.62 -15.00
CA PRO A 119 -4.13 13.59 -15.46
C PRO A 119 -4.58 14.59 -14.39
N LEU A 120 -4.49 14.24 -13.10
CA LEU A 120 -4.88 15.13 -12.01
C LEU A 120 -3.81 16.16 -11.64
N ILE A 121 -2.55 16.01 -12.08
CA ILE A 121 -1.46 16.94 -11.75
C ILE A 121 -1.75 18.36 -12.28
N GLY A 122 -2.35 18.46 -13.47
CA GLY A 122 -2.74 19.75 -14.05
C GLY A 122 -3.83 20.44 -13.25
N LYS A 123 -4.80 19.66 -12.74
CA LYS A 123 -5.93 20.15 -11.94
C LYS A 123 -5.52 20.52 -10.52
N LEU A 124 -4.72 19.67 -9.87
CA LEU A 124 -4.36 19.81 -8.46
C LEU A 124 -3.10 20.65 -8.25
N GLY A 125 -2.29 20.86 -9.29
CA GLY A 125 -1.13 21.74 -9.21
C GLY A 125 0.06 21.15 -8.46
N GLU A 126 0.01 19.87 -8.06
CA GLU A 126 1.07 19.17 -7.32
C GLU A 126 1.55 17.92 -8.05
N ASN A 127 2.78 17.48 -7.74
CA ASN A 127 3.28 16.17 -8.11
C ASN A 127 2.48 15.08 -7.39
N LEU A 128 2.08 14.07 -8.16
CA LEU A 128 1.32 12.91 -7.70
C LEU A 128 1.96 11.68 -8.33
N GLY A 129 1.87 10.54 -7.66
CA GLY A 129 2.34 9.29 -8.23
C GLY A 129 1.74 8.06 -7.58
N LEU A 130 1.31 7.09 -8.39
CA LEU A 130 1.11 5.72 -7.94
C LEU A 130 2.49 5.11 -7.67
N ARG A 131 2.79 4.81 -6.42
CA ARG A 131 4.08 4.26 -6.02
C ARG A 131 4.15 2.75 -6.22
N ARG A 132 3.09 2.06 -5.80
CA ARG A 132 3.00 0.59 -5.85
C ARG A 132 1.56 0.13 -5.64
N PHE A 133 1.28 -1.07 -6.12
CA PHE A 133 0.08 -1.80 -5.79
C PHE A 133 0.35 -3.30 -5.74
N ASP A 134 -0.43 -4.02 -4.94
CA ASP A 134 -0.42 -5.47 -4.85
C ASP A 134 -1.85 -5.98 -4.99
N ARG A 135 -2.01 -7.14 -5.64
CA ARG A 135 -3.29 -7.83 -5.81
C ARG A 135 -3.17 -9.28 -5.37
N PHE A 136 -4.06 -9.70 -4.49
CA PHE A 136 -4.21 -11.07 -4.04
C PHE A 136 -5.43 -11.73 -4.70
N GLU A 137 -5.34 -13.03 -4.87
CA GLU A 137 -6.36 -13.90 -5.43
C GLU A 137 -6.35 -15.23 -4.67
N LEU A 138 -7.49 -15.57 -4.07
CA LEU A 138 -7.68 -16.85 -3.39
C LEU A 138 -7.82 -17.98 -4.40
N LYS A 139 -6.92 -18.96 -4.31
CA LYS A 139 -6.91 -20.16 -5.16
C LYS A 139 -7.67 -21.35 -4.56
N GLY A 140 -8.14 -21.25 -3.32
CA GLY A 140 -8.82 -22.32 -2.60
C GLY A 140 -9.57 -21.79 -1.37
N PRO A 141 -10.03 -22.68 -0.48
CA PRO A 141 -10.69 -22.28 0.76
C PRO A 141 -9.78 -21.37 1.58
N GLY A 142 -10.26 -20.16 1.86
CA GLY A 142 -9.42 -19.14 2.44
C GLY A 142 -10.13 -17.81 2.66
N LEU A 143 -9.39 -16.86 3.21
CA LEU A 143 -9.86 -15.52 3.50
C LEU A 143 -8.77 -14.52 3.14
N ILE A 144 -9.09 -13.52 2.31
CA ILE A 144 -8.28 -12.31 2.22
C ILE A 144 -8.93 -11.27 3.13
N ALA A 145 -8.12 -10.69 4.02
CA ALA A 145 -8.53 -9.59 4.86
C ALA A 145 -7.61 -8.38 4.61
N GLY A 146 -8.17 -7.19 4.81
CA GLY A 146 -7.44 -5.94 4.66
C GLY A 146 -7.74 -4.96 5.78
N TYR A 147 -6.74 -4.14 6.09
CA TYR A 147 -6.86 -3.08 7.09
C TYR A 147 -6.10 -1.84 6.61
N ALA A 148 -6.71 -0.68 6.80
CA ALA A 148 -6.07 0.61 6.65
C ALA A 148 -6.16 1.35 7.99
N HIS A 149 -5.03 1.81 8.50
CA HIS A 149 -4.97 2.55 9.74
C HIS A 149 -5.38 4.00 9.51
N GLN A 150 -6.67 4.25 9.70
CA GLN A 150 -7.29 5.55 9.63
C GLN A 150 -7.73 5.96 11.04
N THR A 151 -7.10 6.99 11.60
CA THR A 151 -7.44 7.53 12.92
C THR A 151 -8.53 8.60 12.86
N ASP A 152 -8.68 9.24 11.70
CA ASP A 152 -9.66 10.29 11.43
C ASP A 152 -10.29 10.05 10.04
N PRO A 153 -11.63 9.92 9.93
CA PRO A 153 -12.32 9.74 8.64
C PRO A 153 -12.03 10.86 7.62
N SER A 154 -11.63 12.04 8.07
CA SER A 154 -11.26 13.18 7.21
C SER A 154 -9.84 13.11 6.63
N VAL A 155 -9.03 12.17 7.11
CA VAL A 155 -7.63 12.02 6.68
C VAL A 155 -7.45 10.64 6.05
N PRO A 156 -6.83 10.52 4.87
CA PRO A 156 -6.52 9.22 4.30
C PRO A 156 -5.61 8.40 5.21
N ALA A 157 -5.79 7.07 5.17
CA ALA A 157 -4.88 6.18 5.88
C ALA A 157 -3.46 6.29 5.30
N LYS A 158 -2.47 6.35 6.19
CA LYS A 158 -1.03 6.39 5.83
C LYS A 158 -0.35 5.03 5.94
N ALA A 159 -1.02 4.04 6.50
CA ALA A 159 -0.53 2.68 6.59
C ALA A 159 -1.68 1.69 6.41
N GLY A 160 -1.38 0.53 5.84
CA GLY A 160 -2.36 -0.52 5.64
C GLY A 160 -1.70 -1.84 5.30
N ALA A 161 -2.48 -2.90 5.31
CA ALA A 161 -2.00 -4.24 5.01
C ALA A 161 -3.11 -5.09 4.38
N LEU A 162 -2.67 -6.11 3.62
CA LEU A 162 -3.49 -7.26 3.28
C LEU A 162 -2.84 -8.52 3.85
N VAL A 163 -3.68 -9.49 4.20
CA VAL A 163 -3.25 -10.84 4.57
C VAL A 163 -4.14 -11.85 3.86
N GLU A 164 -3.52 -12.93 3.38
CA GLU A 164 -4.21 -14.09 2.82
C GLU A 164 -4.06 -15.26 3.78
N LEU A 165 -5.19 -15.84 4.21
CA LEU A 165 -5.25 -17.05 5.00
C LEU A 165 -5.74 -18.21 4.15
N SER A 166 -5.01 -19.33 4.18
CA SER A 166 -5.50 -20.63 3.73
C SER A 166 -6.24 -21.30 4.88
N LEU A 167 -7.37 -21.89 4.58
CA LEU A 167 -8.29 -22.49 5.56
C LEU A 167 -8.62 -23.93 5.17
N PRO A 168 -9.07 -24.77 6.11
CA PRO A 168 -9.30 -26.19 5.81
C PRO A 168 -10.54 -26.42 4.92
N ASN A 169 -11.51 -25.49 4.94
CA ASN A 169 -12.75 -25.58 4.16
C ASN A 169 -13.47 -24.22 4.09
N GLU A 170 -14.49 -24.11 3.24
CA GLU A 170 -15.29 -22.90 3.05
C GLU A 170 -16.11 -22.50 4.29
N ALA A 171 -16.49 -23.47 5.13
CA ALA A 171 -17.19 -23.18 6.38
C ALA A 171 -16.29 -22.41 7.37
N ALA A 172 -15.00 -22.74 7.43
CA ALA A 172 -14.01 -22.00 8.20
C ALA A 172 -13.83 -20.56 7.67
N ALA A 173 -13.94 -20.33 6.36
CA ALA A 173 -13.85 -19.00 5.76
C ALA A 173 -14.98 -18.06 6.20
N SER A 174 -16.15 -18.63 6.52
CA SER A 174 -17.30 -17.88 7.03
C SER A 174 -17.34 -17.79 8.57
N ASN A 175 -16.34 -18.34 9.27
CA ASN A 175 -16.33 -18.36 10.73
C ASN A 175 -15.95 -16.98 11.31
N PRO A 176 -16.77 -16.37 12.19
CA PRO A 176 -16.46 -15.08 12.81
C PRO A 176 -15.14 -15.05 13.58
N GLU A 177 -14.71 -16.15 14.18
CA GLU A 177 -13.41 -16.23 14.87
C GLU A 177 -12.23 -16.14 13.91
N ILE A 178 -12.37 -16.67 12.69
CA ILE A 178 -11.35 -16.54 11.64
C ILE A 178 -11.29 -15.11 11.11
N ALA A 179 -12.45 -14.45 10.95
CA ALA A 179 -12.50 -13.04 10.59
C ALA A 179 -11.82 -12.17 11.66
N GLN A 180 -12.05 -12.47 12.95
CA GLN A 180 -11.42 -11.76 14.07
C GLN A 180 -9.91 -12.03 14.13
N LEU A 181 -9.47 -13.28 13.93
CA LEU A 181 -8.05 -13.62 13.82
C LEU A 181 -7.36 -12.83 12.70
N ALA A 182 -7.95 -12.79 11.51
CA ALA A 182 -7.39 -12.07 10.37
C ALA A 182 -7.23 -10.57 10.68
N LYS A 183 -8.22 -9.97 11.36
CA LYS A 183 -8.17 -8.58 11.82
C LYS A 183 -7.05 -8.35 12.85
N ASP A 184 -6.87 -9.27 13.78
CA ASP A 184 -5.82 -9.17 14.79
C ASP A 184 -4.42 -9.33 14.19
N ILE A 185 -4.26 -10.21 13.20
CA ILE A 185 -3.03 -10.34 12.40
C ILE A 185 -2.77 -9.04 11.62
N LEU A 186 -3.78 -8.41 11.03
CA LEU A 186 -3.61 -7.13 10.34
C LEU A 186 -3.15 -6.01 11.28
N PHE A 187 -3.66 -5.98 12.52
CA PHE A 187 -3.19 -5.05 13.54
C PHE A 187 -1.75 -5.32 13.95
N GLN A 188 -1.37 -6.60 14.08
CA GLN A 188 0.02 -7.00 14.27
C GLN A 188 0.91 -6.48 13.13
N ILE A 189 0.54 -6.75 11.88
CA ILE A 189 1.32 -6.36 10.69
C ILE A 189 1.49 -4.84 10.63
N VAL A 190 0.42 -4.07 10.83
CA VAL A 190 0.48 -2.60 10.69
C VAL A 190 1.16 -1.94 11.89
N GLY A 191 0.84 -2.38 13.10
CA GLY A 191 1.19 -1.70 14.35
C GLY A 191 2.48 -2.15 15.02
N ASN A 192 3.03 -3.33 14.68
CA ASN A 192 4.25 -3.81 15.33
C ASN A 192 5.50 -3.08 14.84
N VAL A 193 6.42 -2.79 15.77
CA VAL A 193 7.69 -2.11 15.49
C VAL A 193 8.83 -2.90 16.14
N PRO A 194 9.80 -3.42 15.38
CA PRO A 194 9.93 -3.32 13.91
C PRO A 194 8.83 -4.07 13.15
N ALA A 195 8.55 -3.60 11.94
CA ALA A 195 7.58 -4.24 11.07
C ALA A 195 8.10 -5.60 10.57
N ALA A 196 7.19 -6.58 10.45
CA ALA A 196 7.54 -7.86 9.84
C ALA A 196 7.98 -7.65 8.38
N LYS A 197 9.13 -8.22 8.03
CA LYS A 197 9.68 -8.23 6.67
C LYS A 197 9.48 -9.58 5.98
N TYR A 198 9.44 -10.65 6.77
CA TYR A 198 9.32 -12.03 6.32
C TYR A 198 8.13 -12.69 7.00
N LEU A 199 7.54 -13.71 6.38
CA LEU A 199 6.50 -14.50 7.04
C LEU A 199 7.11 -15.41 8.09
N SER A 200 8.18 -16.10 7.73
CA SER A 200 8.81 -17.15 8.54
C SER A 200 10.34 -17.13 8.40
N ARG A 201 11.02 -17.89 9.26
CA ARG A 201 12.49 -17.99 9.25
C ARG A 201 13.05 -18.50 7.93
N SER A 202 12.31 -19.35 7.19
CA SER A 202 12.80 -19.94 5.93
C SER A 202 12.81 -18.94 4.77
N GLU A 203 12.10 -17.81 4.89
CA GLU A 203 12.13 -16.73 3.90
C GLU A 203 13.27 -15.73 4.12
N VAL A 204 14.00 -15.88 5.23
CA VAL A 204 15.08 -14.97 5.58
C VAL A 204 16.33 -15.32 4.77
N PRO A 205 16.91 -14.36 4.01
CA PRO A 205 18.17 -14.60 3.30
C PRO A 205 19.30 -14.95 4.28
N ALA A 206 19.99 -16.06 4.04
CA ALA A 206 21.10 -16.51 4.88
C ALA A 206 22.20 -15.43 5.02
N ALA A 207 22.46 -14.68 3.95
CA ALA A 207 23.43 -13.58 3.96
C ALA A 207 23.07 -12.47 4.97
N ASP A 208 21.78 -12.15 5.14
CA ASP A 208 21.35 -11.14 6.11
C ASP A 208 21.60 -11.64 7.55
N VAL A 209 21.34 -12.93 7.79
CA VAL A 209 21.55 -13.57 9.10
C VAL A 209 23.03 -13.61 9.46
N GLU A 210 23.90 -14.02 8.53
CA GLU A 210 25.35 -14.06 8.77
C GLU A 210 25.92 -12.67 9.01
N LYS A 211 25.47 -11.66 8.23
CA LYS A 211 25.88 -10.28 8.44
C LYS A 211 25.47 -9.76 9.82
N GLU A 212 24.24 -10.04 10.26
CA GLU A 212 23.80 -9.66 11.61
C GLU A 212 24.59 -10.39 12.69
N LYS A 213 24.92 -11.67 12.48
CA LYS A 213 25.76 -12.45 13.39
C LYS A 213 27.15 -11.84 13.56
N GLU A 214 27.78 -11.41 12.47
CA GLU A 214 29.08 -10.73 12.48
C GLU A 214 29.01 -9.44 13.30
N ILE A 215 28.03 -8.57 13.02
CA ILE A 215 27.83 -7.29 13.72
C ILE A 215 27.65 -7.51 15.22
N GLN A 216 26.77 -8.45 15.62
CA GLN A 216 26.51 -8.74 17.03
C GLN A 216 27.73 -9.38 17.70
N THR A 217 28.51 -10.20 17.00
CA THR A 217 29.75 -10.78 17.52
C THR A 217 30.78 -9.72 17.81
N GLU A 218 31.01 -8.78 16.88
CA GLU A 218 31.91 -7.65 17.11
C GLU A 218 31.46 -6.77 18.28
N MET A 219 30.15 -6.52 18.40
CA MET A 219 29.60 -5.73 19.49
C MET A 219 29.81 -6.42 20.84
N LEU A 220 29.55 -7.73 20.94
CA LEU A 220 29.77 -8.52 22.15
C LEU A 220 31.25 -8.57 22.55
N LYS A 221 32.17 -8.64 21.58
CA LYS A 221 33.62 -8.54 21.84
C LYS A 221 33.99 -7.16 22.39
N LYS A 222 33.47 -6.08 21.81
CA LYS A 222 33.68 -4.70 22.30
C LYS A 222 33.11 -4.48 23.71
N GLU A 223 32.01 -5.14 24.05
CA GLU A 223 31.43 -5.16 25.40
C GLU A 223 32.23 -6.00 26.42
N GLY A 224 33.35 -6.62 26.01
CA GLY A 224 34.22 -7.41 26.89
C GLY A 224 33.61 -8.73 27.34
N LYS A 225 32.65 -9.29 26.58
CA LYS A 225 32.05 -10.59 26.91
C LYS A 225 33.06 -11.72 26.67
N PRO A 226 33.12 -12.75 27.55
CA PRO A 226 34.03 -13.88 27.36
C PRO A 226 33.75 -14.61 26.04
N GLU A 227 34.79 -14.89 25.25
CA GLU A 227 34.65 -15.50 23.92
C GLU A 227 33.87 -16.81 23.93
N ALA A 228 34.06 -17.63 24.97
CA ALA A 228 33.35 -18.90 25.14
C ALA A 228 31.82 -18.73 25.32
N GLN A 229 31.35 -17.57 25.77
CA GLN A 229 29.92 -17.28 25.96
C GLN A 229 29.29 -16.59 24.75
N ILE A 230 30.09 -16.03 23.83
CA ILE A 230 29.61 -15.28 22.66
C ILE A 230 28.64 -16.10 21.80
N PRO A 231 28.93 -17.38 21.42
CA PRO A 231 28.01 -18.14 20.56
C PRO A 231 26.61 -18.30 21.15
N LYS A 232 26.53 -18.58 22.46
CA LYS A 232 25.24 -18.75 23.16
C LYS A 232 24.46 -17.44 23.28
N ILE A 233 25.15 -16.33 23.55
CA ILE A 233 24.53 -15.00 23.62
C ILE A 233 24.07 -14.55 22.23
N LEU A 234 24.87 -14.84 21.21
CA LEU A 234 24.60 -14.52 19.81
C LEU A 234 23.33 -15.22 19.32
N GLU A 235 23.17 -16.52 19.59
CA GLU A 235 21.97 -17.28 19.24
C GLU A 235 20.69 -16.63 19.81
N GLY A 236 20.70 -16.27 21.09
CA GLY A 236 19.57 -15.58 21.73
C GLY A 236 19.30 -14.19 21.14
N LYS A 237 20.35 -13.42 20.82
CA LYS A 237 20.24 -12.10 20.17
C LYS A 237 19.67 -12.21 18.76
N ILE A 238 20.13 -13.14 17.94
CA ILE A 238 19.59 -13.36 16.59
C ILE A 238 18.12 -13.80 16.68
N ASN A 239 17.80 -14.71 17.61
CA ASN A 239 16.42 -15.13 17.80
C ASN A 239 15.50 -13.96 18.16
N LYS A 240 15.91 -13.09 19.09
CA LYS A 240 15.09 -11.97 19.57
C LYS A 240 15.06 -10.77 18.61
N LEU A 241 16.23 -10.31 18.19
CA LEU A 241 16.39 -9.05 17.44
C LEU A 241 16.19 -9.22 15.94
N PHE A 242 16.25 -10.45 15.44
CA PHE A 242 16.11 -10.74 14.03
C PHE A 242 14.86 -11.56 13.75
N TYR A 243 14.75 -12.79 14.25
CA TYR A 243 13.61 -13.65 13.94
C TYR A 243 12.30 -13.14 14.56
N GLN A 244 12.24 -12.98 15.89
CA GLN A 244 11.06 -12.45 16.57
C GLN A 244 10.71 -11.01 16.20
N ALA A 245 11.67 -10.27 15.65
CA ALA A 245 11.47 -8.90 15.18
C ALA A 245 10.91 -8.87 13.75
N LEU A 246 11.47 -9.65 12.83
CA LEU A 246 11.25 -9.49 11.38
C LEU A 246 10.40 -10.61 10.76
N CYS A 247 10.21 -11.75 11.43
CA CYS A 247 9.37 -12.84 10.94
C CYS A 247 7.99 -12.79 11.60
N LEU A 248 6.93 -12.58 10.82
CA LEU A 248 5.57 -12.42 11.34
C LEU A 248 5.14 -13.57 12.25
N LEU A 249 5.41 -14.82 11.87
CA LEU A 249 5.02 -16.00 12.68
C LEU A 249 5.74 -16.08 14.03
N GLU A 250 6.93 -15.51 14.14
CA GLU A 250 7.75 -15.52 15.35
C GLU A 250 7.47 -14.33 16.27
N GLN A 251 6.75 -13.32 15.77
CA GLN A 251 6.47 -12.12 16.53
C GLN A 251 5.58 -12.45 17.74
N PRO A 252 5.92 -11.92 18.93
CA PRO A 252 4.98 -11.85 20.03
C PRO A 252 3.74 -11.07 19.60
N PHE A 253 2.57 -11.57 19.95
CA PHE A 253 1.31 -10.91 19.62
C PHE A 253 1.15 -9.62 20.44
N LEU A 254 0.83 -8.51 19.77
CA LEU A 254 0.74 -7.18 20.38
C LEU A 254 -0.18 -7.13 21.61
N ARG A 255 -1.30 -7.87 21.61
CA ARG A 255 -2.24 -7.88 22.75
C ARG A 255 -1.89 -8.89 23.83
N GLU A 256 -1.16 -9.95 23.48
CA GLU A 256 -0.74 -11.00 24.41
C GLU A 256 0.70 -11.42 24.11
N PRO A 257 1.71 -10.67 24.60
CA PRO A 257 3.11 -10.88 24.22
C PRO A 257 3.73 -12.22 24.66
N LYS A 258 2.99 -13.05 25.39
CA LYS A 258 3.39 -14.41 25.76
C LYS A 258 3.11 -15.43 24.65
N THR A 259 2.25 -15.08 23.70
CA THR A 259 1.78 -15.93 22.61
C THR A 259 2.34 -15.40 21.29
N THR A 260 2.88 -16.27 20.44
CA THR A 260 3.34 -15.85 19.11
C THR A 260 2.19 -15.81 18.10
N VAL A 261 2.38 -15.16 16.96
CA VAL A 261 1.40 -15.22 15.86
C VAL A 261 1.22 -16.66 15.36
N ALA A 262 2.28 -17.48 15.34
CA ALA A 262 2.18 -18.90 15.00
C ALA A 262 1.27 -19.66 15.97
N ASP A 263 1.38 -19.39 17.27
CA ASP A 263 0.54 -20.02 18.29
C ASP A 263 -0.94 -19.62 18.13
N LEU A 264 -1.22 -18.36 17.80
CA LEU A 264 -2.59 -17.89 17.52
C LEU A 264 -3.22 -18.62 16.35
N ILE A 265 -2.47 -18.77 15.25
CA ILE A 265 -2.94 -19.45 14.05
C ILE A 265 -3.20 -20.92 14.34
N LYS A 266 -2.29 -21.58 15.07
CA LYS A 266 -2.44 -22.97 15.47
C LYS A 266 -3.66 -23.18 16.36
N ALA A 267 -3.88 -22.30 17.33
CA ALA A 267 -5.05 -22.34 18.21
C ALA A 267 -6.35 -22.16 17.42
N ALA A 268 -6.39 -21.24 16.46
CA ALA A 268 -7.54 -21.06 15.60
C ALA A 268 -7.83 -22.29 14.72
N GLY A 269 -6.78 -22.92 14.18
CA GLY A 269 -6.89 -24.16 13.41
C GLY A 269 -7.53 -25.30 14.21
N ALA A 270 -7.11 -25.47 15.47
CA ALA A 270 -7.70 -26.47 16.36
C ALA A 270 -9.21 -26.25 16.56
N LYS A 271 -9.67 -25.00 16.63
CA LYS A 271 -11.09 -24.66 16.81
C LYS A 271 -11.93 -24.90 15.55
N VAL A 272 -11.37 -24.65 14.37
CA VAL A 272 -12.09 -24.84 13.09
C VAL A 272 -11.91 -26.24 12.49
N GLY A 273 -11.26 -27.14 13.22
CA GLY A 273 -11.11 -28.55 12.84
C GLY A 273 -10.17 -28.78 11.66
N GLY A 274 -9.12 -27.95 11.51
CA GLY A 274 -8.15 -28.13 10.44
C GLY A 274 -7.05 -27.07 10.40
N GLU A 275 -6.17 -27.18 9.41
CA GLU A 275 -5.00 -26.31 9.32
C GLU A 275 -5.36 -24.90 8.83
N VAL A 276 -4.95 -23.89 9.59
CA VAL A 276 -4.98 -22.47 9.18
C VAL A 276 -3.55 -22.03 8.92
N LYS A 277 -3.32 -21.32 7.81
CA LYS A 277 -2.00 -20.81 7.42
C LYS A 277 -2.10 -19.39 6.92
N ILE A 278 -1.17 -18.52 7.32
CA ILE A 278 -0.93 -17.30 6.55
C ILE A 278 -0.17 -17.72 5.28
N VAL A 279 -0.73 -17.43 4.12
CA VAL A 279 -0.10 -17.71 2.83
C VAL A 279 0.88 -16.60 2.47
N ARG A 280 0.44 -15.35 2.64
CA ARG A 280 1.22 -14.14 2.37
C ARG A 280 0.59 -12.95 3.07
N PHE A 281 1.40 -11.91 3.24
CA PHE A 281 0.94 -10.60 3.66
C PHE A 281 1.69 -9.52 2.90
N VAL A 282 1.10 -8.32 2.86
CA VAL A 282 1.78 -7.12 2.41
C VAL A 282 1.42 -5.98 3.35
N ARG A 283 2.39 -5.11 3.63
CA ARG A 283 2.23 -3.93 4.48
C ARG A 283 2.72 -2.72 3.72
N TYR A 284 1.86 -1.73 3.56
CA TYR A 284 2.22 -0.43 3.02
C TYR A 284 2.30 0.59 4.14
N THR A 285 3.32 1.45 4.07
CA THR A 285 3.42 2.68 4.86
C THR A 285 3.83 3.76 3.91
N LEU A 286 3.13 4.89 3.97
CA LEU A 286 3.35 6.04 3.12
C LEU A 286 4.83 6.43 3.17
N GLY A 287 5.47 6.49 2.01
CA GLY A 287 6.86 6.87 1.89
C GLY A 287 7.88 5.74 2.14
N GLY A 288 7.45 4.59 2.68
CA GLY A 288 8.32 3.48 3.09
C GLY A 288 8.42 2.31 2.12
#